data_AF-K0DEX0-F1
#
_entry.id   AF-K0DEX0-F1
#
_cell.length_a   1.000
_cell.length_b   1.000
_cell.length_c   1.000
_cell.angle_alpha   90.00
_cell.angle_beta   90.00
_cell.angle_gamma   90.00
#
_symmetry.space_group_name_H-M   'P 1'
#
loop_
_entity.id
_entity.type
_entity.pdbx_description
1 polymer ?
#
loop_
_entity_poly.entity_id
_entity_poly.type
_entity_poly.pdbx_seq_one_letter_code
_entity_poly.pdbx_strand_id
1 'polypeptide(L)' 'MAFEDKMDQLKSSMNNKAVNESPAPRISKSYTLKQDIANELASRAKEKELTASRYLEQLLKKEFDK' A
#
# COMPACT_ATOMS: atom_id res chain seq x y z
N MET A 1 52.84 1.27 4.30
CA MET A 1 51.68 1.22 5.22
C MET A 1 50.39 1.11 4.40
N ALA A 2 50.14 -0.03 3.74
CA ALA A 2 49.01 -0.19 2.82
C ALA A 2 47.76 -0.85 3.46
N PHE A 3 47.89 -1.33 4.70
CA PHE A 3 46.80 -1.97 5.45
C PHE A 3 45.96 -0.97 6.24
N GLU A 4 46.58 0.09 6.76
CA GLU A 4 45.87 1.16 7.49
C GLU A 4 44.97 1.97 6.54
N ASP A 5 45.48 2.35 5.36
CA ASP A 5 44.68 3.05 4.34
C ASP A 5 43.44 2.26 3.88
N LYS A 6 43.55 0.93 3.80
CA LYS A 6 42.40 0.06 3.47
C LYS A 6 41.40 -0.06 4.61
N MET A 7 41.87 -0.08 5.86
CA MET A 7 41.01 -0.10 7.04
C MET A 7 40.22 1.21 7.18
N ASP A 8 40.84 2.35 6.88
CA ASP A 8 40.19 3.65 6.95
C ASP A 8 39.16 3.86 5.83
N GLN A 9 39.42 3.34 4.62
CA GLN A 9 38.40 3.27 3.56
C GLN A 9 37.20 2.40 3.95
N LEU A 10 37.42 1.25 4.60
CA LEU A 10 36.37 0.36 5.06
C LEU A 10 35.50 1.00 6.15
N LYS A 11 36.13 1.69 7.10
CA LYS A 11 35.43 2.44 8.16
C LYS A 11 34.62 3.60 7.58
N SER A 12 35.16 4.31 6.60
CA SER A 12 34.46 5.39 5.90
C SER A 12 33.23 4.88 5.14
N SER A 13 33.36 3.72 4.46
CA SER A 13 32.24 3.07 3.76
C SER A 13 31.12 2.58 4.69
N MET A 14 31.44 2.11 5.90
CA MET A 14 30.44 1.66 6.89
C MET A 14 29.72 2.82 7.58
N ASN A 15 30.30 4.02 7.60
CA ASN A 15 29.72 5.22 8.21
C ASN A 15 28.75 5.97 7.30
N ASN A 16 28.58 5.53 6.05
CA ASN A 16 27.43 5.92 5.24
C ASN A 16 26.19 5.23 5.82
N LYS A 17 25.71 5.75 6.96
CA LYS A 17 24.36 5.52 7.42
C LYS A 17 23.46 5.93 6.26
N ALA A 18 22.98 4.93 5.52
CA ALA A 18 21.76 5.05 4.76
C ALA A 18 20.78 5.72 5.71
N VAL A 19 20.41 6.96 5.38
CA VAL A 19 19.28 7.62 6.01
C VAL A 19 18.18 6.58 5.90
N ASN A 20 17.83 5.98 7.04
CA ASN A 20 16.68 5.10 7.13
C ASN A 20 15.50 6.03 6.89
N GLU A 21 15.22 6.33 5.61
CA GLU A 21 13.92 6.78 5.17
C GLU A 21 13.00 5.69 5.67
N SER A 22 12.36 5.97 6.81
CA SER A 22 11.32 5.12 7.37
C SER A 22 10.39 4.81 6.20
N PRO A 23 10.35 3.56 5.71
CA PRO A 23 9.57 3.24 4.53
C PRO A 23 8.16 3.68 4.87
N ALA A 24 7.58 4.56 4.04
CA ALA A 24 6.23 5.05 4.25
C ALA A 24 5.36 3.83 4.56
N PRO A 25 4.56 3.86 5.64
CA PRO A 25 3.87 2.69 6.15
C PRO A 25 3.18 2.03 4.97
N ARG A 26 3.56 0.78 4.68
CA ARG A 26 3.04 0.03 3.55
C ARG A 26 1.55 -0.11 3.85
N ILE A 27 0.72 0.73 3.24
CA ILE A 27 -0.72 0.69 3.43
C ILE A 27 -1.10 -0.75 3.06
N SER A 28 -1.53 -1.54 4.04
CA SER A 28 -2.11 -2.85 3.79
C SER A 28 -3.47 -2.58 3.14
N LYS A 29 -3.45 -2.29 1.83
CA LYS A 29 -4.61 -1.83 1.03
C LYS A 29 -5.70 -2.88 0.88
N SER A 30 -5.58 -4.04 1.52
CA SER A 30 -6.64 -5.03 1.61
C SER A 30 -7.57 -4.65 2.76
N TYR A 31 -8.60 -3.88 2.43
CA TYR A 31 -9.70 -3.63 3.36
C TYR A 31 -10.78 -4.68 3.14
N THR A 32 -11.14 -5.40 4.20
CA THR A 32 -12.29 -6.29 4.20
C THR A 32 -13.51 -5.50 4.66
N LEU A 33 -14.59 -5.52 3.88
CA LEU A 33 -15.86 -4.93 4.28
C LEU A 33 -16.45 -5.68 5.48
N LYS A 34 -17.14 -4.97 6.37
CA LYS A 34 -17.98 -5.62 7.39
C LYS A 34 -19.07 -6.44 6.70
N GLN A 35 -19.47 -7.55 7.32
CA GLN A 35 -20.42 -8.49 6.74
C GLN A 35 -21.74 -7.84 6.32
N ASP A 36 -22.29 -6.96 7.16
CA ASP A 36 -23.54 -6.26 6.87
C ASP A 36 -23.42 -5.39 5.61
N ILE A 37 -22.32 -4.63 5.50
CA ILE A 37 -22.03 -3.76 4.36
C ILE A 37 -21.81 -4.59 3.09
N ALA A 38 -21.10 -5.72 3.20
CA ALA A 38 -20.88 -6.63 2.08
C ALA A 38 -22.21 -7.24 1.56
N ASN A 39 -23.11 -7.60 2.47
CA ASN A 39 -24.43 -8.14 2.12
C ASN A 39 -25.30 -7.07 1.42
N GLU A 40 -25.33 -5.85 1.96
CA GLU A 40 -26.05 -4.74 1.33
C GLU A 40 -25.51 -4.44 -0.08
N LEU A 41 -24.19 -4.40 -0.22
CA LEU A 41 -23.53 -4.17 -1.50
C LEU A 41 -23.87 -5.26 -2.51
N ALA A 42 -23.86 -6.53 -2.09
CA ALA A 42 -24.22 -7.65 -2.95
C ALA A 42 -25.70 -7.61 -3.37
N SER A 43 -26.61 -7.24 -2.46
CA SER A 43 -28.04 -7.09 -2.77
C SER A 43 -28.29 -5.97 -3.78
N ARG A 44 -27.72 -4.78 -3.55
CA ARG A 44 -27.84 -3.65 -4.48
C ARG A 44 -27.17 -3.90 -5.83
N ALA A 45 -26.08 -4.67 -5.85
CA ALA A 45 -25.44 -5.08 -7.10
C ALA A 45 -26.36 -6.02 -7.91
N LYS A 46 -27.00 -6.98 -7.25
CA LYS A 46 -27.98 -7.89 -7.89
C LYS A 46 -29.18 -7.15 -8.47
N GLU A 47 -29.72 -6.16 -7.76
CA GLU A 47 -30.82 -5.31 -8.26
C GLU A 47 -30.48 -4.58 -9.56
N LYS A 48 -29.19 -4.30 -9.78
CA LYS A 48 -28.68 -3.64 -11.00
C LYS A 48 -28.14 -4.62 -12.03
N GLU A 49 -28.31 -5.93 -11.82
CA GLU A 49 -27.76 -6.99 -12.67
C GLU A 49 -26.22 -6.90 -12.84
N LEU A 50 -25.52 -6.37 -11.83
CA LEU A 50 -24.07 -6.21 -11.82
C LEU A 50 -23.42 -7.16 -10.81
N THR A 51 -22.13 -7.44 -11.04
CA THR A 51 -21.29 -8.08 -10.03
C THR A 51 -20.99 -7.10 -8.90
N ALA A 52 -20.82 -7.62 -7.69
CA ALA A 52 -20.48 -6.82 -6.52
C ALA A 52 -19.24 -5.94 -6.73
N SER A 53 -18.20 -6.49 -7.37
CA SER A 53 -16.98 -5.74 -7.71
C SER A 53 -17.23 -4.57 -8.66
N ARG A 54 -18.00 -4.79 -9.74
CA ARG A 54 -18.31 -3.75 -10.74
C ARG A 54 -19.21 -2.66 -10.17
N TYR A 55 -20.14 -3.03 -9.31
CA TYR A 55 -20.98 -2.08 -8.60
C TYR A 55 -20.17 -1.21 -7.62
N LEU A 56 -19.24 -1.82 -6.87
CA LEU A 56 -18.33 -1.10 -5.97
C LEU A 56 -17.44 -0.12 -6.76
N GLU A 57 -16.91 -0.52 -7.92
CA GLU A 57 -16.11 0.36 -8.78
C GLU A 57 -16.88 1.60 -9.24
N GLN A 58 -18.14 1.45 -9.65
CA GLN A 58 -18.99 2.57 -10.05
C GLN A 58 -19.26 3.55 -8.90
N LEU A 59 -19.49 3.03 -7.69
CA LEU A 59 -19.66 3.86 -6.50
C LEU A 59 -18.39 4.64 -6.19
N LEU A 60 -17.23 3.98 -6.22
CA LEU A 60 -15.95 4.64 -5.95
C LEU A 60 -15.65 5.71 -6.99
N LYS A 61 -15.84 5.44 -8.29
CA LYS A 61 -15.67 6.46 -9.34
C LYS A 61 -16.56 7.66 -9.09
N LYS A 62 -17.83 7.46 -8.74
CA LYS A 62 -18.76 8.55 -8.46
C LYS A 62 -18.34 9.43 -7.28
N GLU A 63 -17.80 8.83 -6.22
CA GLU A 63 -17.40 9.56 -5.00
C GLU A 63 -16.03 10.23 -5.11
N PHE A 64 -15.11 9.66 -5.89
CA PHE A 64 -13.70 10.09 -5.92
C PHE A 64 -13.26 10.75 -7.23
N ASP A 65 -13.94 10.52 -8.36
CA ASP A 65 -13.68 11.26 -9.60
C ASP A 65 -14.44 12.60 -9.52
N LYS A 66 -13.76 13.61 -8.97
CA LYS A 66 -14.21 15.00 -8.89
C LYS A 66 -13.56 15.86 -9.97
#